data_AF-A0A6J8EWW0-F1
#
_entry.id   AF-A0A6J8EWW0-F1
#
_cell.length_a   1.000
_cell.length_b   1.000
_cell.length_c   1.000
_cell.angle_alpha   90.00
_cell.angle_beta   90.00
_cell.angle_gamma   90.00
#
_symmetry.space_group_name_H-M   'P 1'
#
loop_
_entity.id
_entity.type
_entity.pdbx_description
1 polymer ?
#
loop_
_entity_poly.entity_id
_entity_poly.type
_entity_poly.pdbx_seq_one_letter_code
_entity_poly.pdbx_strand_id
1 'polypeptide(L)'
;MGLIRKVSFEEYWNKHSPSQSTPWFRCMFSRNRFQNILKFLHLVDTKKLPKRNDSAYKPSQRFKPLLDFVNRKFLRYYNPRRELAVDESLVGTKGKTSMLQYIPSKRSRFGVKFWMLVESVTGYVLQIDVYHGKNVSIPLPGSLEQIIKFKELGKCR
;
A
#
# COMPACT_ATOMS: atom_id res chain seq x y z
N MET A 1 -14.01 6.10 6.39
CA MET A 1 -14.54 4.74 6.61
C MET A 1 -13.59 3.89 7.47
N GLY A 2 -13.13 4.39 8.61
CA GLY A 2 -12.12 3.69 9.44
C GLY A 2 -12.76 3.11 10.69
N LEU A 3 -12.93 4.00 11.67
CA LEU A 3 -13.66 3.75 12.91
C LEU A 3 -15.15 3.50 12.62
N ILE A 4 -15.79 4.44 11.92
CA ILE A 4 -17.16 4.24 11.42
C ILE A 4 -17.08 3.58 10.06
N ARG A 5 -17.71 2.41 9.93
CA ARG A 5 -17.86 1.64 8.70
C ARG A 5 -19.33 1.66 8.25
N LYS A 6 -19.53 1.79 6.95
CA LYS A 6 -20.83 1.80 6.25
C LYS A 6 -20.70 0.86 5.06
N VAL A 7 -21.82 0.41 4.50
CA VAL A 7 -21.82 -0.61 3.45
C VAL A 7 -21.25 -0.03 2.16
N SER A 8 -21.68 1.17 1.81
CA SER A 8 -21.19 1.90 0.64
C SER A 8 -20.55 3.24 1.02
N PHE A 9 -19.84 3.82 0.06
CA PHE A 9 -19.22 5.12 0.23
C PHE A 9 -20.26 6.26 0.27
N GLU A 10 -21.36 6.13 -0.48
CA GLU A 10 -22.40 7.15 -0.54
C GLU A 10 -23.13 7.33 0.80
N GLU A 11 -23.23 6.27 1.60
CA GLU A 11 -23.94 6.25 2.88
C GLU A 11 -23.38 7.24 3.91
N TYR A 12 -22.11 7.63 3.81
CA TYR A 12 -21.55 8.65 4.71
C TYR A 12 -22.20 10.03 4.54
N TRP A 13 -22.81 10.29 3.39
CA TRP A 13 -23.58 11.50 3.09
C TRP A 13 -25.09 11.29 3.16
N ASN A 14 -25.57 10.16 3.71
CA ASN A 14 -27.00 9.87 3.82
C ASN A 14 -27.72 10.93 4.68
N LYS A 15 -28.78 11.49 4.11
CA LYS A 15 -29.66 12.49 4.74
C LYS A 15 -31.04 11.93 5.11
N HIS A 16 -31.43 10.79 4.53
CA HIS A 16 -32.80 10.29 4.55
C HIS A 16 -33.13 9.54 5.85
N SER A 17 -32.15 8.84 6.44
CA SER A 17 -32.37 8.03 7.63
C SER A 17 -31.59 8.63 8.81
N PRO A 18 -32.26 9.25 9.82
CA PRO A 18 -31.60 9.81 11.00
C PRO A 18 -30.72 8.79 11.73
N SER A 19 -31.20 7.54 11.86
CA SER A 19 -30.47 6.43 12.50
C SER A 19 -29.18 6.03 11.79
N GLN A 20 -29.05 6.34 10.49
CA GLN A 20 -27.87 6.03 9.70
C GLN A 20 -27.03 7.26 9.37
N SER A 21 -27.48 8.45 9.77
CA SER A 21 -26.80 9.69 9.42
C SER A 21 -25.47 9.82 10.16
N THR A 22 -24.44 10.24 9.44
CA THR A 22 -23.14 10.61 9.99
C THR A 22 -22.86 12.08 9.66
N PRO A 23 -23.36 13.04 10.46
CA PRO A 23 -23.37 14.47 10.11
C PRO A 23 -21.97 15.02 9.79
N TRP A 24 -20.96 14.59 10.54
CA TRP A 24 -19.58 15.10 10.45
C TRP A 24 -19.00 15.09 9.02
N PHE A 25 -19.25 14.03 8.23
CA PHE A 25 -18.73 13.93 6.85
C PHE A 25 -19.31 15.01 5.92
N ARG A 26 -20.58 15.38 6.15
CA ARG A 26 -21.28 16.39 5.35
C ARG A 26 -20.79 17.81 5.67
N CYS A 27 -20.35 18.04 6.90
CA CYS A 27 -19.80 19.32 7.35
C CYS A 27 -18.39 19.57 6.78
N MET A 28 -17.60 18.52 6.57
CA MET A 28 -16.22 18.62 6.06
C MET A 28 -16.14 18.91 4.55
N PHE A 29 -16.86 18.13 3.73
CA PHE A 29 -16.89 18.31 2.28
C PHE A 29 -18.14 17.64 1.68
N SER A 30 -18.60 18.11 0.52
CA SER A 30 -19.69 17.45 -0.20
C SER A 30 -19.25 16.10 -0.75
N ARG A 31 -20.20 15.17 -0.93
CA ARG A 31 -19.96 13.84 -1.52
C ARG A 31 -19.20 13.94 -2.84
N ASN A 32 -19.68 14.81 -3.74
CA ASN A 32 -19.11 14.98 -5.07
C ASN A 32 -17.69 15.55 -5.02
N ARG A 33 -17.42 16.51 -4.11
CA ARG A 33 -16.08 17.05 -3.91
C ARG A 33 -15.10 15.96 -3.47
N PHE A 34 -15.48 15.12 -2.51
CA PHE A 34 -14.64 14.01 -2.08
C PHE A 34 -14.37 13.01 -3.20
N GLN A 35 -15.41 12.61 -3.94
CA GLN A 35 -15.25 11.69 -5.08
C GLN A 35 -14.31 12.25 -6.14
N ASN A 36 -14.40 13.55 -6.44
CA ASN A 36 -13.48 14.21 -7.36
C ASN A 36 -12.05 14.18 -6.82
N ILE A 37 -11.83 14.51 -5.55
CA ILE A 37 -10.50 14.46 -4.93
C ILE A 37 -9.92 13.04 -5.03
N LEU A 38 -10.69 12.00 -4.69
CA LEU A 38 -10.23 10.61 -4.80
C LEU A 38 -9.90 10.21 -6.24
N LYS A 39 -10.74 10.61 -7.20
CA LYS A 39 -10.59 10.25 -8.62
C LYS A 39 -9.36 10.89 -9.25
N PHE A 40 -9.02 12.10 -8.84
CA PHE A 40 -7.93 12.90 -9.42
C PHE A 40 -6.70 13.00 -8.51
N LEU A 41 -6.60 12.16 -7.47
CA LEU A 41 -5.43 12.12 -6.62
C LEU A 41 -4.24 11.49 -7.37
N HIS A 42 -3.28 12.33 -7.75
CA HIS A 42 -2.02 11.92 -8.37
C HIS A 42 -0.84 12.35 -7.50
N LEU A 43 0.06 11.42 -7.19
CA LEU A 43 1.26 11.68 -6.39
C LEU A 43 2.46 12.06 -7.26
N VAL A 44 2.38 11.81 -8.57
CA VAL A 44 3.46 12.02 -9.54
C VAL A 44 2.88 12.58 -10.83
N ASP A 45 3.64 13.46 -11.47
CA ASP A 45 3.37 13.91 -12.83
C ASP A 45 3.52 12.72 -13.80
N THR A 46 2.38 12.27 -14.32
CA THR A 46 2.33 11.10 -15.21
C THR A 46 2.98 11.37 -16.56
N LYS A 47 3.16 12.63 -16.97
CA LYS A 47 3.82 13.00 -18.23
C LYS A 47 5.32 12.72 -18.20
N LYS A 48 5.93 12.72 -17.01
CA LYS A 48 7.37 12.46 -16.79
C LYS A 48 7.68 10.98 -16.61
N LEU A 49 6.65 10.13 -16.52
CA LEU A 49 6.84 8.69 -16.32
C LEU A 49 7.06 7.99 -17.66
N PRO A 50 7.92 6.95 -17.70
CA PRO A 50 8.04 6.09 -18.86
C PRO A 50 6.68 5.49 -19.23
N LYS A 51 6.45 5.29 -20.52
CA LYS A 51 5.21 4.69 -21.02
C LYS A 51 5.21 3.19 -20.72
N ARG A 52 4.03 2.56 -20.66
CA ARG A 52 3.88 1.14 -20.29
C ARG A 52 4.69 0.15 -21.14
N ASN A 53 5.02 0.50 -22.38
CA ASN A 53 5.79 -0.34 -23.30
C ASN A 53 7.31 -0.16 -23.16
N ASP A 54 7.75 0.79 -22.33
CA ASP A 54 9.16 1.06 -22.05
C ASP A 54 9.68 0.06 -21.01
N SER A 55 10.91 -0.43 -21.18
CA SER A 55 11.58 -1.31 -20.22
C SER A 55 11.81 -0.62 -18.87
N ALA A 56 11.91 0.72 -18.86
CA ALA A 56 12.04 1.51 -17.64
C ALA A 56 10.71 1.64 -16.85
N TYR A 57 9.58 1.20 -17.41
CA TYR A 57 8.28 1.33 -16.77
C TYR A 57 8.13 0.45 -15.54
N LYS A 58 7.92 1.08 -14.39
CA LYS A 58 7.59 0.39 -13.13
C LYS A 58 6.25 0.92 -12.61
N PRO A 59 5.21 0.09 -12.49
CA PRO A 59 3.89 0.55 -12.04
C PRO A 59 3.90 1.22 -10.65
N SER A 60 4.86 0.86 -9.80
CA SER A 60 5.07 1.44 -8.47
C SER A 60 5.52 2.90 -8.50
N GLN A 61 6.10 3.39 -9.60
CA GLN A 61 6.55 4.78 -9.72
C GLN A 61 5.45 5.79 -9.42
N ARG A 62 4.18 5.43 -9.67
CA ARG A 62 3.02 6.29 -9.41
C ARG A 62 2.81 6.63 -7.93
N PHE A 63 3.27 5.78 -7.01
CA PHE A 63 3.15 5.99 -5.57
C PHE A 63 4.49 5.91 -4.83
N LYS A 64 5.60 5.69 -5.55
CA LYS A 64 6.97 5.66 -5.03
C LYS A 64 7.32 6.85 -4.13
N PRO A 65 6.95 8.11 -4.42
CA PRO A 65 7.29 9.23 -3.53
C PRO A 65 6.63 9.11 -2.16
N LEU A 66 5.41 8.58 -2.10
CA LEU A 66 4.72 8.35 -0.83
C LEU A 66 5.42 7.24 -0.05
N LEU A 67 5.79 6.15 -0.70
CA LEU A 67 6.54 5.04 -0.08
C LEU A 67 7.89 5.53 0.49
N ASP A 68 8.63 6.31 -0.29
CA ASP A 68 9.92 6.86 0.12
C ASP A 68 9.75 7.90 1.25
N PHE A 69 8.67 8.66 1.25
CA PHE A 69 8.34 9.57 2.34
C PHE A 69 8.08 8.81 3.63
N VAL A 70 7.20 7.80 3.62
CA VAL A 70 6.86 7.05 4.84
C VAL A 70 8.05 6.26 5.37
N ASN A 71 8.83 5.58 4.51
CA ASN A 71 10.02 4.84 4.93
C ASN A 71 11.05 5.77 5.62
N ARG A 72 11.28 6.97 5.07
CA ARG A 72 12.15 7.96 5.72
C ARG A 72 11.62 8.43 7.07
N LYS A 73 10.29 8.58 7.21
CA LYS A 73 9.69 9.02 8.47
C LYS A 73 9.70 7.91 9.52
N PHE A 74 9.43 6.67 9.13
CA PHE A 74 9.43 5.52 10.05
C PHE A 74 10.78 5.35 10.74
N LEU A 75 11.87 5.38 9.97
CA LEU A 75 13.24 5.27 10.49
C LEU A 75 13.68 6.51 11.28
N ARG A 76 13.15 7.70 10.97
CA ARG A 76 13.51 8.94 11.65
C ARG A 76 12.92 9.06 13.06
N TYR A 77 11.68 8.60 13.24
CA TYR A 77 10.94 8.83 14.49
C TYR A 77 10.94 7.64 15.43
N TYR A 78 11.44 6.49 15.00
CA TYR A 78 11.42 5.27 15.80
C TYR A 78 12.74 4.52 15.69
N ASN A 79 13.33 4.21 16.85
CA ASN A 79 14.51 3.37 16.94
C ASN A 79 14.08 1.97 17.42
N PRO A 80 14.16 0.94 16.55
CA PRO A 80 13.70 -0.40 16.91
C PRO A 80 14.65 -1.09 17.89
N ARG A 81 14.11 -2.08 18.60
CA ARG A 81 14.91 -3.09 19.29
C ARG A 81 15.55 -4.07 18.31
N ARG A 82 16.34 -4.98 18.84
CA ARG A 82 17.12 -5.95 18.07
C ARG A 82 16.25 -6.96 17.32
N GLU A 83 15.09 -7.30 17.87
CA GLU A 83 14.21 -8.35 17.35
C GLU A 83 13.37 -7.85 16.17
N LEU A 84 13.87 -8.05 14.95
CA LEU A 84 13.18 -7.67 13.72
C LEU A 84 12.56 -8.88 13.02
N ALA A 85 11.40 -8.66 12.41
CA ALA A 85 10.69 -9.63 11.59
C ALA A 85 10.43 -9.05 10.19
N VAL A 86 10.52 -9.89 9.17
CA VAL A 86 10.10 -9.55 7.81
C VAL A 86 8.83 -10.31 7.50
N ASP A 87 7.78 -9.60 7.10
CA ASP A 87 6.49 -10.19 6.77
C ASP A 87 5.93 -9.73 5.42
N GLU A 88 4.99 -10.52 4.90
CA GLU A 88 4.27 -10.30 3.65
C GLU A 88 2.86 -9.74 3.94
N SER A 89 2.61 -8.51 3.48
CA SER A 89 1.29 -7.90 3.47
C SER A 89 0.70 -7.91 2.07
N LEU A 90 -0.61 -8.09 1.98
CA LEU A 90 -1.33 -8.12 0.71
C LEU A 90 -2.49 -7.12 0.77
N VAL A 91 -2.41 -6.09 -0.05
CA VAL A 91 -3.49 -5.11 -0.19
C VAL A 91 -4.41 -5.57 -1.31
N GLY A 92 -5.62 -6.00 -0.93
CA GLY A 92 -6.62 -6.50 -1.85
C GLY A 92 -7.01 -5.45 -2.89
N THR A 93 -6.97 -5.82 -4.17
CA THR A 93 -7.42 -4.95 -5.25
C THR A 93 -8.07 -5.75 -6.37
N LYS A 94 -9.10 -5.15 -6.97
CA LYS A 94 -9.71 -5.64 -8.22
C LYS A 94 -9.15 -4.89 -9.45
N GLY A 95 -8.20 -3.98 -9.23
CA GLY A 95 -7.58 -3.19 -10.29
C GLY A 95 -6.68 -4.03 -11.19
N LYS A 96 -6.70 -3.74 -12.50
CA LYS A 96 -5.82 -4.39 -13.48
C LYS A 96 -4.42 -3.78 -13.38
N THR A 97 -3.49 -4.51 -12.77
CA THR A 97 -2.08 -4.09 -12.63
C THR A 97 -1.15 -5.29 -12.81
N SER A 98 0.07 -5.07 -13.32
CA SER A 98 1.07 -6.13 -13.43
C SER A 98 1.70 -6.53 -12.08
N MET A 99 1.48 -5.73 -11.02
CA MET A 99 1.91 -6.05 -9.65
C MET A 99 0.93 -6.97 -8.91
N LEU A 100 -0.15 -7.41 -9.58
CA LEU A 100 -1.16 -8.25 -8.95
C LEU A 100 -0.55 -9.62 -8.63
N GLN A 101 -0.74 -10.07 -7.40
CA GLN A 101 -0.31 -11.36 -6.90
C GLN A 101 -1.50 -12.15 -6.37
N TYR A 102 -1.46 -13.45 -6.61
CA TYR A 102 -2.39 -14.41 -6.05
C TYR A 102 -1.72 -15.13 -4.87
N ILE A 103 -2.27 -14.95 -3.67
CA ILE A 103 -1.80 -15.63 -2.45
C ILE A 103 -2.99 -16.35 -1.82
N PRO A 104 -3.13 -17.67 -2.01
CA PRO A 104 -4.32 -18.41 -1.60
C PRO A 104 -4.55 -18.42 -0.09
N SER A 105 -3.49 -18.28 0.72
CA SER A 105 -3.55 -18.28 2.18
C SER A 105 -4.10 -16.98 2.79
N LYS A 106 -4.18 -15.89 2.02
CA LYS A 106 -4.68 -14.59 2.52
C LYS A 106 -6.18 -14.44 2.23
N ARG A 107 -6.91 -13.75 3.13
CA ARG A 107 -8.36 -13.50 3.00
C ARG A 107 -8.73 -12.86 1.67
N SER A 108 -8.01 -11.82 1.27
CA SER A 108 -8.07 -11.29 -0.09
C SER A 108 -7.05 -12.04 -0.92
N ARG A 109 -7.48 -13.01 -1.74
CA ARG A 109 -6.53 -13.85 -2.48
C ARG A 109 -5.77 -13.08 -3.57
N PHE A 110 -6.35 -12.02 -4.12
CA PHE A 110 -5.74 -11.18 -5.15
C PHE A 110 -5.42 -9.79 -4.59
N GLY A 111 -4.21 -9.30 -4.83
CA GLY A 111 -3.79 -7.99 -4.33
C GLY A 111 -2.40 -7.56 -4.77
N VAL A 112 -1.98 -6.37 -4.35
CA VAL A 112 -0.59 -5.93 -4.45
C VAL A 112 0.16 -6.41 -3.20
N LYS A 113 1.21 -7.20 -3.40
CA LYS A 113 2.05 -7.73 -2.33
C LYS A 113 3.08 -6.69 -1.90
N PHE A 114 3.25 -6.55 -0.59
CA PHE A 114 4.25 -5.71 0.06
C PHE A 114 5.12 -6.57 0.98
N TRP A 115 6.40 -6.26 1.01
CA TRP A 115 7.34 -6.73 2.02
C TRP A 115 7.46 -5.66 3.09
N MET A 116 7.36 -6.05 4.35
CA MET A 116 7.47 -5.12 5.47
C MET A 116 8.55 -5.60 6.43
N LEU A 117 9.46 -4.69 6.78
CA LEU A 117 10.34 -4.85 7.92
C LEU A 117 9.63 -4.28 9.15
N VAL A 118 9.48 -5.11 10.17
CA VAL A 118 8.67 -4.81 11.34
C VAL A 118 9.46 -5.16 12.59
N GLU A 119 9.33 -4.36 13.64
CA GLU A 119 9.84 -4.74 14.96
C GLU A 119 8.91 -5.80 15.59
N SER A 120 9.47 -6.92 16.04
CA SER A 120 8.70 -8.09 16.47
C SER A 120 7.89 -7.85 17.74
N VAL A 121 8.36 -6.97 18.61
CA VAL A 121 7.74 -6.74 19.94
C VAL A 121 6.55 -5.79 19.84
N THR A 122 6.69 -4.66 19.15
CA THR A 122 5.61 -3.66 19.04
C THR A 122 4.76 -3.81 17.78
N GLY A 123 5.24 -4.54 16.77
CA GLY A 123 4.61 -4.58 15.46
C GLY A 123 4.81 -3.29 14.65
N TYR A 124 5.71 -2.40 15.07
CA TYR A 124 5.99 -1.15 14.35
C TYR A 124 6.68 -1.40 13.01
N VAL A 125 6.17 -0.81 11.94
CA VAL A 125 6.71 -0.96 10.59
C VAL A 125 7.86 0.03 10.38
N LEU A 126 9.04 -0.49 10.09
CA LEU A 126 10.26 0.28 9.85
C LEU A 126 10.41 0.65 8.38
N GLN A 127 10.11 -0.31 7.50
CA GLN A 127 10.29 -0.13 6.06
C GLN A 127 9.30 -0.99 5.30
N ILE A 128 8.81 -0.44 4.19
CA ILE A 128 7.88 -1.11 3.27
C ILE A 128 8.54 -1.12 1.90
N ASP A 129 8.49 -2.27 1.25
CA ASP A 129 8.82 -2.42 -0.16
C ASP A 129 7.70 -3.14 -0.92
N VAL A 130 7.59 -2.87 -2.22
CA VAL A 130 6.52 -3.41 -3.06
C VAL A 130 7.05 -4.53 -3.92
N TYR A 131 6.26 -5.58 -4.10
CA TYR A 131 6.57 -6.60 -5.09
C TYR A 131 6.26 -6.10 -6.51
N HIS A 132 7.27 -6.12 -7.38
CA HIS A 132 7.18 -5.56 -8.74
C HIS A 132 6.90 -6.60 -9.84
N GLY A 133 6.75 -7.88 -9.48
CA GLY A 133 6.68 -8.98 -10.44
C GLY A 133 8.02 -9.72 -10.57
N LYS A 134 7.99 -10.87 -11.25
CA LYS A 134 9.14 -11.79 -11.38
C LYS A 134 10.30 -11.23 -12.24
N ASN A 135 10.02 -10.26 -13.10
CA ASN A 135 10.96 -9.79 -14.13
C ASN A 135 11.63 -8.45 -13.79
N VAL A 136 11.48 -7.95 -12.55
CA VAL A 136 12.04 -6.65 -12.16
C VAL A 136 13.03 -6.87 -11.03
N SER A 137 14.31 -7.05 -11.38
CA SER A 137 15.40 -6.91 -10.43
C SER A 137 15.54 -5.42 -10.09
N ILE A 138 15.11 -5.06 -8.89
CA ILE A 138 15.48 -3.76 -8.29
C ILE A 138 16.52 -4.08 -7.23
N PRO A 139 17.64 -3.34 -7.17
CA PRO A 139 18.49 -3.39 -5.99
C PRO A 139 17.64 -2.91 -4.82
N LEU A 140 17.28 -3.83 -3.93
CA LEU A 140 16.63 -3.46 -2.69
C LEU A 140 17.71 -2.82 -1.81
N PRO A 141 17.35 -1.93 -0.86
CA PRO A 141 18.31 -1.50 0.14
C PRO A 141 18.95 -2.73 0.78
N GLY A 142 20.28 -2.76 0.88
CA GLY A 142 21.04 -3.99 1.10
C GLY A 142 20.54 -4.88 2.24
N SER A 143 19.97 -4.29 3.29
CA SER A 143 19.34 -5.00 4.41
C SER A 143 18.09 -5.80 4.02
N LEU A 144 17.15 -5.20 3.28
CA LEU A 144 15.94 -5.91 2.83
C LEU A 144 16.24 -6.89 1.70
N GLU A 145 17.19 -6.57 0.81
CA GLU A 145 17.54 -7.47 -0.29
C GLU A 145 18.07 -8.81 0.23
N GLN A 146 19.03 -8.75 1.16
CA GLN A 146 19.65 -9.93 1.72
C GLN A 146 18.61 -10.76 2.48
N ILE A 147 17.79 -10.13 3.33
CA ILE A 147 16.81 -10.84 4.15
C ILE A 147 15.68 -11.45 3.30
N ILE A 148 15.20 -10.75 2.26
CA ILE A 148 14.18 -11.29 1.35
C ILE A 148 14.77 -12.46 0.54
N LYS A 149 16.01 -12.35 0.03
CA LYS A 149 16.69 -13.46 -0.63
C LYS A 149 16.81 -14.68 0.30
N PHE A 150 17.17 -14.49 1.58
CA PHE A 150 17.20 -15.59 2.56
C PHE A 150 15.82 -16.23 2.77
N LYS A 151 14.75 -15.44 2.84
CA LYS A 151 13.38 -15.96 3.01
C LYS A 151 12.83 -16.65 1.76
N GLU A 152 13.21 -16.19 0.56
CA GLU A 152 12.86 -16.86 -0.70
C GLU A 152 13.67 -18.15 -0.90
N LEU A 153 14.95 -18.17 -0.55
CA LEU A 153 15.81 -19.37 -0.56
C LEU A 153 15.37 -20.40 0.48
N GLY A 154 14.88 -19.96 1.64
CA GLY A 154 14.33 -20.83 2.69
C GLY A 154 12.97 -21.46 2.36
N LYS A 155 12.32 -21.07 1.26
CA LYS A 155 11.12 -21.76 0.73
C LYS A 155 11.47 -22.89 -0.26
N CYS A 156 12.75 -23.15 -0.52
CA CYS A 156 13.23 -24.36 -1.18
C CYS A 156 13.50 -25.46 -0.14
N ARG A 157 12.43 -26.06 0.42
CA ARG A 157 12.39 -27.42 0.95
C ARG A 157 10.93 -27.80 1.24
#